data_AF-A0A3P3E1X8-F1
#
_entry.id   AF-A0A3P3E1X8-F1
#
_cell.length_a   1.000
_cell.length_b   1.000
_cell.length_c   1.000
_cell.angle_alpha   90.00
_cell.angle_beta   90.00
_cell.angle_gamma   90.00
#
_symmetry.space_group_name_H-M   'P 1'
#
loop_
_entity.id
_entity.type
_entity.pdbx_description
1 polymer ?
#
loop_
_entity_poly.entity_id
_entity_poly.type
_entity_poly.pdbx_seq_one_letter_code
_entity_poly.pdbx_strand_id
1 'polypeptide(L)'
;MRPPAALPAGVGQGLHLRRPAVSRDDQRHAPPGGPGLLPPNPALLRAHRPEARRGAAPRHRTDEPVPGLLRQRRERRRRQPAGRHHPQPAEGRTAGGVRDLWHEQPAVRSEIPAVSAGSGGIAAGVGGDVEGGGAVTQLVEVPQQDAFQQTEIGSIPADWSVQPLGSVATAVASGRSGSGSAQGGFPVHGSTGVIGYTEFPEYSGDAILVARVGANAGKLSFVSGRYGITDNTIQVRIGGGAVAAFVYRQLEAKRLNRFVFGSGQPLITGSQLKSLPLAFPSFEEQREIGTTLNDVDALLAGLDRLIAKKRDLKHAAMQQLLTGRTRLPGFEGKWKIKRIGDLTDCTAGGTPSTGVSEYWGGSIRWMNSGEIHLKRVQEVEGRITEAGLHSSSAKLIPPKCVLVGLAGQGRTRGTVAMNLVELCTNQSIAAIFPSFEFVSDYLYYNLDFRYEELREMSTGGGGRGGLNLTIIKAIPIPLPSLEEQTAIASALSDADDELTTLEMRRDKTRALKQAMMHELLTGRIRLI
;
A
#
# COMPACT_ATOMS: atom_id res chain seq x y z
N MET A 1 -70.33 -21.85 31.63
CA MET A 1 -69.01 -22.50 31.86
C MET A 1 -69.12 -23.99 31.57
N ARG A 2 -68.46 -24.46 30.50
CA ARG A 2 -67.86 -25.80 30.24
C ARG A 2 -67.92 -26.16 28.73
N PRO A 3 -66.90 -26.89 28.21
CA PRO A 3 -66.74 -27.35 26.80
C PRO A 3 -67.49 -28.71 26.61
N PRO A 4 -67.21 -29.66 25.67
CA PRO A 4 -66.23 -29.79 24.55
C PRO A 4 -66.80 -30.43 23.25
N ALA A 5 -65.96 -30.76 22.25
CA ALA A 5 -66.18 -31.92 21.36
C ALA A 5 -64.91 -32.34 20.57
N ALA A 6 -64.72 -33.64 20.41
CA ALA A 6 -63.61 -34.34 19.77
C ALA A 6 -64.08 -35.21 18.59
N LEU A 7 -63.20 -35.41 17.59
CA LEU A 7 -62.98 -36.56 16.65
C LEU A 7 -64.17 -37.22 15.89
N PRO A 8 -63.90 -37.86 14.73
CA PRO A 8 -63.61 -39.32 14.74
C PRO A 8 -62.53 -39.80 13.75
N ALA A 9 -62.14 -41.08 13.92
CA ALA A 9 -61.19 -41.88 13.16
C ALA A 9 -61.85 -43.08 12.46
N GLY A 10 -61.17 -43.71 11.48
CA GLY A 10 -61.41 -45.08 10.96
C GLY A 10 -60.61 -45.36 9.67
N VAL A 11 -59.49 -46.14 9.67
CA VAL A 11 -59.29 -47.61 9.50
C VAL A 11 -59.57 -48.12 8.06
N GLY A 12 -58.73 -48.89 7.33
CA GLY A 12 -57.44 -49.54 7.59
C GLY A 12 -56.95 -50.44 6.41
N GLN A 13 -55.78 -51.09 6.61
CA GLN A 13 -55.18 -52.32 5.97
C GLN A 13 -54.97 -52.35 4.44
N GLY A 14 -53.92 -52.91 3.80
CA GLY A 14 -52.72 -53.67 4.15
C GLY A 14 -52.15 -54.36 2.87
N LEU A 15 -50.87 -54.78 2.92
CA LEU A 15 -50.19 -55.88 2.16
C LEU A 15 -49.36 -55.64 0.87
N HIS A 16 -48.09 -56.08 1.00
CA HIS A 16 -47.21 -56.85 0.09
C HIS A 16 -46.36 -56.23 -1.05
N LEU A 17 -45.03 -56.19 -0.77
CA LEU A 17 -43.90 -56.81 -1.50
C LEU A 17 -44.06 -57.12 -3.00
N ARG A 18 -43.16 -56.54 -3.83
CA ARG A 18 -42.26 -57.26 -4.78
C ARG A 18 -41.29 -56.30 -5.52
N ARG A 19 -39.98 -56.58 -5.43
CA ARG A 19 -38.96 -56.33 -6.49
C ARG A 19 -39.19 -57.37 -7.63
N PRO A 20 -38.74 -57.23 -8.90
CA PRO A 20 -37.32 -57.03 -9.28
C PRO A 20 -37.00 -56.42 -10.69
N ALA A 21 -35.68 -56.41 -11.02
CA ALA A 21 -34.99 -56.46 -12.33
C ALA A 21 -35.05 -55.21 -13.25
N VAL A 22 -33.95 -54.55 -13.64
CA VAL A 22 -32.77 -54.93 -14.47
C VAL A 22 -33.15 -55.50 -15.84
N SER A 23 -32.90 -54.73 -16.92
CA SER A 23 -32.43 -55.27 -18.20
C SER A 23 -31.66 -54.21 -19.01
N ARG A 24 -30.65 -54.69 -19.72
CA ARG A 24 -29.71 -54.01 -20.63
C ARG A 24 -30.23 -54.00 -22.08
N ASP A 25 -29.57 -53.15 -22.88
CA ASP A 25 -29.40 -53.14 -24.36
C ASP A 25 -30.68 -52.83 -25.18
N ASP A 26 -30.69 -52.04 -26.28
CA ASP A 26 -29.72 -52.01 -27.37
C ASP A 26 -29.89 -50.74 -28.28
N GLN A 27 -28.76 -50.27 -28.82
CA GLN A 27 -28.49 -49.72 -30.16
C GLN A 27 -29.17 -48.48 -30.84
N ARG A 28 -28.25 -47.61 -31.32
CA ARG A 28 -28.16 -46.81 -32.58
C ARG A 28 -29.00 -45.51 -32.76
N HIS A 29 -28.31 -44.37 -32.77
CA HIS A 29 -28.10 -43.50 -33.96
C HIS A 29 -27.18 -42.29 -33.63
N ALA A 30 -26.19 -42.03 -34.49
CA ALA A 30 -25.43 -40.77 -34.60
C ALA A 30 -26.07 -39.88 -35.71
N PRO A 31 -25.60 -38.65 -36.07
CA PRO A 31 -24.44 -37.81 -35.65
C PRO A 31 -24.86 -36.29 -35.51
N PRO A 32 -24.06 -35.21 -35.77
CA PRO A 32 -22.60 -35.01 -35.90
C PRO A 32 -22.00 -33.77 -35.14
N GLY A 33 -20.65 -33.73 -35.06
CA GLY A 33 -19.85 -32.52 -35.37
C GLY A 33 -19.32 -31.62 -34.23
N GLY A 34 -18.01 -31.70 -33.95
CA GLY A 34 -17.25 -30.68 -33.19
C GLY A 34 -15.74 -31.00 -33.14
N PRO A 35 -14.82 -30.06 -33.44
CA PRO A 35 -13.46 -30.38 -33.87
C PRO A 35 -12.46 -30.66 -32.73
N GLY A 36 -11.49 -31.52 -33.08
CA GLY A 36 -10.49 -32.14 -32.21
C GLY A 36 -9.38 -31.22 -31.67
N LEU A 37 -8.94 -31.58 -30.47
CA LEU A 37 -7.69 -31.21 -29.82
C LEU A 37 -6.53 -32.02 -30.44
N LEU A 38 -5.43 -31.34 -30.77
CA LEU A 38 -4.13 -31.96 -31.14
C LEU A 38 -3.26 -32.13 -29.89
N PRO A 39 -2.52 -33.26 -29.74
CA PRO A 39 -1.50 -33.44 -28.70
C PRO A 39 -0.11 -32.93 -29.15
N PRO A 40 0.83 -32.68 -28.20
CA PRO A 40 2.11 -32.05 -28.49
C PRO A 40 3.16 -33.04 -29.02
N ASN A 41 3.97 -32.59 -29.99
CA ASN A 41 5.09 -33.32 -30.57
C ASN A 41 6.43 -32.77 -30.01
N PRO A 42 7.41 -33.60 -29.60
CA PRO A 42 8.68 -33.15 -29.03
C PRO A 42 9.80 -33.12 -30.08
N ALA A 43 10.54 -32.01 -30.17
CA ALA A 43 11.95 -31.97 -30.60
C ALA A 43 12.42 -30.51 -30.72
N LEU A 44 13.51 -30.16 -30.02
CA LEU A 44 14.76 -29.68 -30.64
C LEU A 44 15.73 -29.18 -29.56
N LEU A 45 16.61 -30.10 -29.16
CA LEU A 45 17.93 -29.84 -28.60
C LEU A 45 18.83 -29.26 -29.70
N ARG A 46 19.45 -28.10 -29.48
CA ARG A 46 20.80 -27.74 -29.97
C ARG A 46 21.19 -26.35 -29.45
N ALA A 47 22.15 -26.31 -28.52
CA ALA A 47 23.04 -25.16 -28.34
C ALA A 47 24.36 -25.64 -27.68
N HIS A 48 25.37 -25.75 -28.55
CA HIS A 48 26.80 -25.51 -28.36
C HIS A 48 27.43 -25.59 -26.95
N ARG A 49 28.29 -26.61 -26.78
CA ARG A 49 29.56 -26.48 -26.03
C ARG A 49 30.64 -25.95 -26.96
N PRO A 50 31.66 -25.26 -26.41
CA PRO A 50 33.01 -25.47 -26.88
C PRO A 50 33.95 -25.94 -25.76
N GLU A 51 35.03 -26.54 -26.23
CA GLU A 51 35.98 -27.40 -25.55
C GLU A 51 36.98 -26.68 -24.65
N ALA A 52 37.57 -27.49 -23.78
CA ALA A 52 38.75 -27.20 -22.99
C ALA A 52 39.99 -26.90 -23.85
N ARG A 53 40.79 -25.92 -23.42
CA ARG A 53 42.23 -25.89 -23.70
C ARG A 53 43.01 -25.75 -22.40
N ARG A 54 43.95 -26.69 -22.25
CA ARG A 54 45.05 -26.71 -21.27
C ARG A 54 46.01 -25.53 -21.53
N GLY A 55 46.63 -25.00 -20.48
CA GLY A 55 47.83 -24.16 -20.64
C GLY A 55 48.22 -23.31 -19.44
N ALA A 56 49.05 -23.90 -18.56
CA ALA A 56 50.15 -23.28 -17.79
C ALA A 56 49.91 -22.09 -16.84
N ALA A 57 50.19 -22.34 -15.55
CA ALA A 57 50.67 -21.35 -14.58
C ALA A 57 52.14 -20.96 -14.88
N PRO A 58 52.65 -19.84 -14.32
CA PRO A 58 53.32 -19.99 -13.03
C PRO A 58 53.03 -18.87 -12.01
N ARG A 59 53.30 -19.25 -10.76
CA ARG A 59 53.24 -18.48 -9.52
C ARG A 59 54.41 -17.50 -9.44
N HIS A 60 54.19 -16.33 -8.86
CA HIS A 60 55.22 -15.65 -8.07
C HIS A 60 54.61 -15.01 -6.82
N ARG A 61 55.14 -15.46 -5.68
CA ARG A 61 55.06 -14.86 -4.34
C ARG A 61 55.89 -13.57 -4.32
N THR A 62 55.46 -12.62 -3.50
CA THR A 62 56.31 -11.94 -2.51
C THR A 62 55.42 -11.39 -1.38
N ASP A 63 55.58 -11.99 -0.20
CA ASP A 63 55.43 -11.37 1.14
C ASP A 63 56.43 -10.19 1.24
N GLU A 64 56.31 -9.12 2.03
CA GLU A 64 56.01 -8.85 3.47
C GLU A 64 56.11 -7.28 3.64
N PRO A 65 56.09 -6.62 4.82
CA PRO A 65 55.66 -7.01 6.17
C PRO A 65 54.75 -5.99 6.91
N VAL A 66 54.20 -6.47 8.03
CA VAL A 66 53.54 -5.74 9.13
C VAL A 66 54.59 -5.10 10.06
N PRO A 67 54.25 -3.99 10.75
CA PRO A 67 54.82 -3.78 12.08
C PRO A 67 53.78 -3.45 13.18
N GLY A 68 53.97 -4.10 14.33
CA GLY A 68 54.11 -3.37 15.60
C GLY A 68 52.93 -3.34 16.57
N LEU A 69 52.90 -4.33 17.48
CA LEU A 69 52.26 -4.25 18.80
C LEU A 69 52.84 -3.11 19.65
N LEU A 70 51.98 -2.35 20.35
CA LEU A 70 52.37 -1.66 21.58
C LEU A 70 51.24 -1.72 22.62
N ARG A 71 51.50 -2.51 23.68
CA ARG A 71 50.76 -2.58 24.94
C ARG A 71 51.04 -1.33 25.77
N GLN A 72 50.01 -0.69 26.32
CA GLN A 72 50.09 0.11 27.55
C GLN A 72 48.84 -0.17 28.39
N ARG A 73 48.94 -1.02 29.42
CA ARG A 73 49.08 -0.69 30.85
C ARG A 73 47.92 0.14 31.42
N ARG A 74 47.04 -0.57 32.13
CA ARG A 74 46.14 -0.04 33.17
C ARG A 74 46.93 0.33 34.42
N GLU A 75 46.34 1.20 35.21
CA GLU A 75 46.59 1.41 36.62
C GLU A 75 45.28 1.25 37.42
N ARG A 76 45.34 0.35 38.41
CA ARG A 76 44.33 0.21 39.45
C ARG A 76 44.50 1.33 40.46
N ARG A 77 43.41 1.98 40.89
CA ARG A 77 43.32 2.53 42.26
C ARG A 77 41.96 2.29 42.93
N ARG A 78 42.05 1.49 44.00
CA ARG A 78 41.39 1.48 45.32
C ARG A 78 39.87 1.72 45.43
N ARG A 79 39.21 0.70 46.00
CA ARG A 79 37.97 0.77 46.81
C ARG A 79 38.26 1.38 48.20
N GLN A 80 37.29 2.09 48.76
CA GLN A 80 36.82 1.93 50.14
C GLN A 80 35.34 2.40 50.27
N PRO A 81 34.58 1.91 51.29
CA PRO A 81 33.11 1.85 51.28
C PRO A 81 32.44 2.78 52.30
N ALA A 82 31.13 3.04 52.14
CA ALA A 82 30.08 3.01 53.18
C ALA A 82 28.83 3.80 52.76
N GLY A 83 27.65 3.31 53.14
CA GLY A 83 26.39 4.06 53.08
C GLY A 83 25.17 3.18 52.75
N ARG A 84 24.67 2.44 53.74
CA ARG A 84 23.33 1.81 53.68
C ARG A 84 22.28 2.90 53.89
N HIS A 85 21.38 3.08 52.93
CA HIS A 85 20.05 3.66 53.18
C HIS A 85 19.01 2.90 52.37
N HIS A 86 17.99 2.39 53.08
CA HIS A 86 16.74 1.90 52.50
C HIS A 86 16.01 3.04 51.77
N PRO A 87 15.30 2.73 50.68
CA PRO A 87 14.12 3.50 50.30
C PRO A 87 12.85 2.63 50.37
N GLN A 88 11.82 3.19 51.01
CA GLN A 88 10.41 2.84 50.82
C GLN A 88 9.94 3.20 49.40
N PRO A 89 8.82 2.62 48.91
CA PRO A 89 8.51 2.57 47.49
C PRO A 89 7.93 3.89 46.97
N ALA A 90 8.42 4.33 45.80
CA ALA A 90 7.82 5.42 45.05
C ALA A 90 6.81 4.85 44.05
N GLU A 91 5.57 5.31 44.18
CA GLU A 91 4.46 5.10 43.26
C GLU A 91 4.72 5.73 41.89
N GLY A 92 4.22 5.06 40.84
CA GLY A 92 3.70 5.69 39.62
C GLY A 92 4.65 6.56 38.78
N ARG A 93 5.40 5.93 37.86
CA ARG A 93 5.81 6.57 36.60
C ARG A 93 5.60 5.61 35.44
N THR A 94 4.47 5.76 34.75
CA THR A 94 4.20 5.17 33.44
C THR A 94 4.12 6.28 32.38
N ALA A 95 4.48 5.91 31.14
CA ALA A 95 4.19 6.61 29.87
C ALA A 95 5.09 7.76 29.37
N GLY A 96 6.30 7.97 29.91
CA GLY A 96 7.24 8.99 29.38
C GLY A 96 8.26 8.47 28.36
N GLY A 97 8.89 7.32 28.62
CA GLY A 97 10.17 6.95 27.98
C GLY A 97 10.11 6.24 26.62
N VAL A 98 8.92 5.95 26.07
CA VAL A 98 8.79 5.21 24.79
C VAL A 98 8.69 6.17 23.59
N ARG A 99 8.28 7.42 23.81
CA ARG A 99 8.21 8.45 22.75
C ARG A 99 9.59 8.96 22.32
N ASP A 100 10.59 8.91 23.20
CA ASP A 100 11.89 9.55 22.95
C ASP A 100 12.78 8.77 21.99
N LEU A 101 12.61 7.45 21.87
CA LEU A 101 13.36 6.63 20.90
C LEU A 101 13.06 6.98 19.43
N TRP A 102 11.90 7.60 19.16
CA TRP A 102 11.51 8.05 17.82
C TRP A 102 11.91 9.50 17.53
N HIS A 103 12.21 10.28 18.56
CA HIS A 103 12.57 11.69 18.46
C HIS A 103 14.08 11.97 18.61
N GLU A 104 14.85 11.06 19.20
CA GLU A 104 16.30 11.19 19.40
C GLU A 104 17.15 10.61 18.25
N GLN A 105 16.78 10.90 17.00
CA GLN A 105 17.76 10.89 15.90
C GLN A 105 17.92 12.31 15.34
N PRO A 106 19.13 12.90 15.38
CA PRO A 106 19.36 14.25 14.87
C PRO A 106 19.40 14.22 13.34
N ALA A 107 18.22 14.15 12.68
CA ALA A 107 17.98 14.50 11.25
C ALA A 107 16.52 14.32 10.77
N VAL A 108 15.49 14.28 11.64
CA VAL A 108 14.11 13.94 11.18
C VAL A 108 13.14 15.14 11.17
N ARG A 109 13.49 16.29 11.75
CA ARG A 109 12.58 17.45 11.84
C ARG A 109 12.62 18.44 10.65
N SER A 110 13.47 18.24 9.64
CA SER A 110 13.73 19.29 8.63
C SER A 110 13.63 18.89 7.15
N GLU A 111 12.98 17.77 6.80
CA GLU A 111 12.92 17.31 5.39
C GLU A 111 11.56 17.47 4.71
N ILE A 112 10.56 18.02 5.40
CA ILE A 112 9.38 18.57 4.72
C ILE A 112 9.70 20.05 4.50
N PRO A 113 9.79 20.56 3.24
CA PRO A 113 9.82 21.99 3.05
C PRO A 113 8.61 22.55 3.80
N ALA A 114 8.86 23.49 4.72
CA ALA A 114 7.77 24.28 5.26
C ALA A 114 7.15 24.96 4.05
N VAL A 115 6.01 24.43 3.58
CA VAL A 115 5.04 25.28 2.90
C VAL A 115 4.80 26.35 3.94
N SER A 116 5.14 27.59 3.61
CA SER A 116 4.65 28.74 4.36
C SER A 116 3.15 28.54 4.42
N ALA A 117 2.69 28.01 5.55
CA ALA A 117 1.29 28.00 5.90
C ALA A 117 0.98 29.47 6.12
N GLY A 118 0.68 30.19 5.04
CA GLY A 118 -0.30 31.23 5.10
C GLY A 118 -1.50 30.57 5.76
N SER A 119 -1.74 30.95 6.99
CA SER A 119 -2.92 30.59 7.77
C SER A 119 -4.14 31.17 7.05
N GLY A 120 -4.55 30.54 5.97
CA GLY A 120 -5.82 30.71 5.29
C GLY A 120 -6.60 29.42 5.48
N GLY A 121 -7.14 29.23 6.68
CA GLY A 121 -8.15 28.20 6.89
C GLY A 121 -9.33 28.50 5.96
N ILE A 122 -9.81 27.49 5.24
CA ILE A 122 -11.18 27.48 4.73
C ILE A 122 -12.07 27.40 5.97
N ALA A 123 -12.31 28.53 6.61
CA ALA A 123 -13.14 28.67 7.79
C ALA A 123 -14.47 29.31 7.37
N ALA A 124 -15.52 28.50 7.31
CA ALA A 124 -16.87 29.00 7.57
C ALA A 124 -16.86 29.57 9.00
N GLY A 125 -17.19 30.85 9.13
CA GLY A 125 -16.72 31.72 10.21
C GLY A 125 -17.18 31.41 11.64
N VAL A 126 -16.38 31.89 12.59
CA VAL A 126 -16.76 32.60 13.83
C VAL A 126 -15.56 33.50 14.18
N GLY A 127 -15.81 34.77 14.54
CA GLY A 127 -14.82 35.84 14.61
C GLY A 127 -13.81 35.84 15.75
N GLY A 128 -12.84 36.75 15.64
CA GLY A 128 -11.87 37.13 16.67
C GLY A 128 -10.66 37.84 16.07
N ASP A 129 -10.55 39.14 16.36
CA ASP A 129 -9.49 40.07 15.92
C ASP A 129 -8.10 39.74 16.48
N VAL A 130 -7.05 39.87 15.65
CA VAL A 130 -5.70 40.33 16.06
C VAL A 130 -5.01 41.02 14.88
N GLU A 131 -4.55 42.26 15.10
CA GLU A 131 -3.78 43.09 14.17
C GLU A 131 -2.28 42.72 14.09
N GLY A 132 -1.69 42.91 12.90
CA GLY A 132 -0.31 43.43 12.75
C GLY A 132 0.75 42.50 12.14
N GLY A 133 1.19 42.80 10.91
CA GLY A 133 2.51 42.40 10.37
C GLY A 133 2.48 41.95 8.91
N GLY A 134 2.99 42.78 7.99
CA GLY A 134 2.79 42.68 6.54
C GLY A 134 3.23 41.37 5.87
N ALA A 135 2.32 40.83 5.05
CA ALA A 135 2.58 39.84 4.02
C ALA A 135 1.69 40.17 2.81
N VAL A 136 2.26 40.10 1.60
CA VAL A 136 1.52 40.29 0.34
C VAL A 136 0.36 39.30 0.33
N THR A 137 -0.85 39.83 0.43
CA THR A 137 -2.07 39.05 0.51
C THR A 137 -2.43 38.65 -0.92
N GLN A 138 -2.23 37.38 -1.29
CA GLN A 138 -2.85 36.83 -2.51
C GLN A 138 -4.37 36.97 -2.35
N LEU A 139 -5.01 37.75 -3.22
CA LEU A 139 -6.44 37.96 -3.18
C LEU A 139 -7.11 36.74 -3.83
N VAL A 140 -7.69 35.88 -2.98
CA VAL A 140 -8.54 34.80 -3.44
C VAL A 140 -9.92 35.37 -3.70
N GLU A 141 -10.31 35.47 -4.97
CA GLU A 141 -11.63 35.96 -5.36
C GLU A 141 -12.53 34.84 -5.88
N VAL A 142 -13.80 34.89 -5.51
CA VAL A 142 -14.88 34.07 -6.09
C VAL A 142 -15.66 35.01 -7.02
N PRO A 143 -15.56 34.84 -8.36
CA PRO A 143 -16.25 35.75 -9.29
C PRO A 143 -17.77 35.59 -9.20
N GLN A 144 -18.51 36.68 -9.43
CA GLN A 144 -19.97 36.63 -9.59
C GLN A 144 -20.34 35.83 -10.86
N GLN A 145 -21.53 35.21 -10.86
CA GLN A 145 -21.97 34.32 -11.94
C GLN A 145 -22.06 35.02 -13.32
N ASP A 146 -22.34 36.32 -13.34
CA ASP A 146 -22.39 37.15 -14.55
C ASP A 146 -21.00 37.52 -15.11
N ALA A 147 -19.92 37.14 -14.40
CA ALA A 147 -18.54 37.30 -14.85
C ALA A 147 -18.02 36.13 -15.69
N PHE A 148 -18.90 35.19 -16.10
CA PHE A 148 -18.56 34.03 -16.91
C PHE A 148 -19.13 34.11 -18.32
N GLN A 149 -18.38 33.60 -19.30
CA GLN A 149 -18.80 33.41 -20.68
C GLN A 149 -18.90 31.92 -21.03
N GLN A 150 -19.78 31.57 -21.97
CA GLN A 150 -19.89 30.20 -22.49
C GLN A 150 -18.96 30.00 -23.68
N THR A 151 -18.22 28.89 -23.66
CA THR A 151 -17.25 28.53 -24.71
C THR A 151 -17.36 27.05 -25.07
N GLU A 152 -16.63 26.62 -26.10
CA GLU A 152 -16.57 25.21 -26.53
C GLU A 152 -16.00 24.26 -25.46
N ILE A 153 -15.29 24.78 -24.45
CA ILE A 153 -14.75 24.00 -23.33
C ILE A 153 -15.54 24.17 -22.02
N GLY A 154 -16.72 24.79 -22.11
CA GLY A 154 -17.61 25.08 -20.98
C GLY A 154 -17.58 26.55 -20.56
N SER A 155 -18.14 26.81 -19.38
CA SER A 155 -18.16 28.14 -18.79
C SER A 155 -16.81 28.50 -18.21
N ILE A 156 -16.26 29.64 -18.61
CA ILE A 156 -14.99 30.19 -18.12
C ILE A 156 -15.18 31.68 -17.79
N PRO A 157 -14.31 32.32 -17.00
CA PRO A 157 -14.41 33.76 -16.76
C PRO A 157 -14.35 34.56 -18.07
N ALA A 158 -15.07 35.68 -18.11
CA ALA A 158 -15.21 36.53 -19.28
C ALA A 158 -13.87 37.16 -19.72
N ASP A 159 -12.94 37.35 -18.79
CA ASP A 159 -11.60 37.87 -19.02
C ASP A 159 -10.57 36.80 -19.41
N TRP A 160 -10.94 35.51 -19.35
CA TRP A 160 -10.11 34.42 -19.85
C TRP A 160 -10.27 34.26 -21.37
N SER A 161 -9.25 33.73 -22.03
CA SER A 161 -9.29 33.43 -23.46
C SER A 161 -9.15 31.92 -23.72
N VAL A 162 -9.86 31.40 -24.72
CA VAL A 162 -9.67 30.03 -25.20
C VAL A 162 -8.69 30.05 -26.36
N GLN A 163 -7.63 29.26 -26.26
CA GLN A 163 -6.61 29.14 -27.29
C GLN A 163 -6.24 27.67 -27.51
N PRO A 164 -5.96 27.23 -28.75
CA PRO A 164 -5.45 25.88 -28.99
C PRO A 164 -4.03 25.77 -28.46
N LEU A 165 -3.65 24.62 -27.87
CA LEU A 165 -2.30 24.37 -27.33
C LEU A 165 -1.19 24.72 -28.35
N GLY A 166 -1.42 24.44 -29.62
CA GLY A 166 -0.47 24.72 -30.70
C GLY A 166 -0.14 26.20 -30.88
N SER A 167 -0.98 27.12 -30.39
CA SER A 167 -0.72 28.57 -30.47
C SER A 167 0.25 29.08 -29.40
N VAL A 168 0.32 28.40 -28.25
CA VAL A 168 1.23 28.75 -27.14
C VAL A 168 2.48 27.87 -27.11
N ALA A 169 2.49 26.77 -27.86
CA ALA A 169 3.61 25.84 -27.92
C ALA A 169 4.62 26.21 -29.03
N THR A 170 5.89 26.30 -28.69
CA THR A 170 7.00 26.46 -29.66
C THR A 170 7.34 25.15 -30.36
N ALA A 171 7.02 24.00 -29.75
CA ALA A 171 7.15 22.70 -30.39
C ALA A 171 6.11 21.72 -29.86
N VAL A 172 5.47 20.96 -30.77
CA VAL A 172 4.69 19.75 -30.46
C VAL A 172 5.12 18.68 -31.46
N ALA A 173 6.07 17.85 -31.05
CA ALA A 173 6.74 16.91 -31.95
C ALA A 173 7.19 15.64 -31.23
N SER A 174 7.25 14.52 -31.96
CA SER A 174 7.81 13.27 -31.44
C SER A 174 9.31 13.39 -31.22
N GLY A 175 9.82 12.64 -30.26
CA GLY A 175 11.24 12.44 -30.05
C GLY A 175 11.92 11.79 -31.25
N ARG A 176 13.24 11.85 -31.28
CA ARG A 176 14.08 11.28 -32.34
C ARG A 176 15.30 10.54 -31.82
N SER A 177 15.51 10.54 -30.50
CA SER A 177 16.61 9.83 -29.86
C SER A 177 16.37 8.32 -29.96
N GLY A 178 17.45 7.56 -30.06
CA GLY A 178 17.40 6.11 -29.83
C GLY A 178 17.02 5.80 -28.38
N SER A 179 16.86 4.51 -28.04
CA SER A 179 16.46 4.07 -26.68
C SER A 179 17.47 4.37 -25.56
N GLY A 180 18.60 5.00 -25.87
CA GLY A 180 19.71 5.22 -24.95
C GLY A 180 20.52 3.95 -24.67
N SER A 181 21.59 4.10 -23.91
CA SER A 181 22.41 3.00 -23.37
C SER A 181 22.30 2.98 -21.83
N ALA A 182 22.90 1.97 -21.18
CA ALA A 182 23.00 1.96 -19.71
C ALA A 182 24.03 3.00 -19.19
N GLN A 183 24.86 3.56 -20.07
CA GLN A 183 25.90 4.54 -19.79
C GLN A 183 25.51 5.90 -20.40
N GLY A 184 25.86 7.00 -19.74
CA GLY A 184 25.53 8.35 -20.21
C GLY A 184 25.30 9.33 -19.06
N GLY A 185 25.68 10.60 -19.26
CA GLY A 185 25.41 11.68 -18.32
C GLY A 185 23.97 12.24 -18.35
N PHE A 186 23.20 12.00 -19.42
CA PHE A 186 21.88 12.62 -19.63
C PHE A 186 20.76 11.59 -19.84
N PRO A 187 19.58 11.77 -19.25
CA PRO A 187 18.49 10.79 -19.36
C PRO A 187 17.85 10.81 -20.75
N VAL A 188 17.45 9.63 -21.22
CA VAL A 188 16.60 9.44 -22.41
C VAL A 188 15.20 9.04 -21.95
N HIS A 189 14.20 9.81 -22.35
CA HIS A 189 12.81 9.62 -21.95
C HIS A 189 12.02 8.90 -23.05
N GLY A 190 11.29 7.86 -22.64
CA GLY A 190 10.25 7.21 -23.43
C GLY A 190 8.88 7.29 -22.76
N SER A 191 7.92 6.54 -23.29
CA SER A 191 6.51 6.59 -22.87
C SER A 191 6.26 6.17 -21.41
N THR A 192 7.26 5.55 -20.77
CA THR A 192 7.21 5.09 -19.37
C THR A 192 8.07 5.92 -18.41
N GLY A 193 8.78 6.95 -18.90
CA GLY A 193 9.77 7.70 -18.12
C GLY A 193 11.18 7.51 -18.67
N VAL A 194 12.20 7.57 -17.80
CA VAL A 194 13.60 7.35 -18.21
C VAL A 194 13.80 5.88 -18.60
N ILE A 195 14.31 5.65 -19.81
CA ILE A 195 14.54 4.29 -20.37
C ILE A 195 16.01 3.97 -20.59
N GLY A 196 16.89 4.96 -20.45
CA GLY A 196 18.32 4.85 -20.67
C GLY A 196 18.99 6.21 -20.53
N TYR A 197 20.28 6.26 -20.86
CA TYR A 197 21.10 7.46 -20.81
C TYR A 197 21.88 7.67 -22.11
N THR A 198 22.29 8.91 -22.36
CA THR A 198 23.09 9.32 -23.52
C THR A 198 24.13 10.36 -23.10
N GLU A 199 25.27 10.39 -23.79
CA GLU A 199 26.24 11.49 -23.69
C GLU A 199 25.87 12.68 -24.60
N PHE A 200 25.02 12.43 -25.61
CA PHE A 200 24.67 13.39 -26.65
C PHE A 200 23.16 13.70 -26.62
N PRO A 201 22.69 14.53 -25.68
CA PRO A 201 21.27 14.88 -25.57
C PRO A 201 20.85 15.82 -26.71
N GLU A 202 19.78 15.47 -27.41
CA GLU A 202 19.24 16.25 -28.53
C GLU A 202 18.32 17.40 -28.09
N TYR A 203 17.88 17.39 -26.83
CA TYR A 203 16.92 18.36 -26.29
C TYR A 203 17.46 19.02 -25.02
N SER A 204 17.02 20.25 -24.76
CA SER A 204 17.38 21.00 -23.55
C SER A 204 16.32 22.00 -23.11
N GLY A 205 16.30 22.34 -21.82
CA GLY A 205 15.30 23.23 -21.21
C GLY A 205 13.98 22.51 -20.92
N ASP A 206 12.97 23.26 -20.50
CA ASP A 206 11.75 22.65 -19.99
C ASP A 206 10.83 22.13 -21.10
N ALA A 207 10.25 20.94 -20.88
CA ALA A 207 9.23 20.39 -21.76
C ALA A 207 8.23 19.54 -20.99
N ILE A 208 6.99 19.57 -21.46
CA ILE A 208 5.96 18.60 -21.10
C ILE A 208 6.10 17.43 -22.07
N LEU A 209 6.23 16.22 -21.56
CA LEU A 209 6.24 15.00 -22.36
C LEU A 209 4.89 14.31 -22.30
N VAL A 210 4.45 13.79 -23.44
CA VAL A 210 3.22 13.02 -23.60
C VAL A 210 3.59 11.67 -24.20
N ALA A 211 3.33 10.59 -23.47
CA ALA A 211 3.45 9.24 -24.03
C ALA A 211 2.55 9.12 -25.26
N ARG A 212 3.13 8.78 -26.40
CA ARG A 212 2.46 8.82 -27.70
C ARG A 212 1.75 7.51 -28.00
N VAL A 213 2.43 6.38 -27.77
CA VAL A 213 2.03 5.05 -28.25
C VAL A 213 1.97 4.04 -27.12
N GLY A 214 1.04 3.09 -27.20
CA GLY A 214 0.92 1.92 -26.34
C GLY A 214 -0.02 2.16 -25.15
N ALA A 215 0.02 1.24 -24.18
CA ALA A 215 -0.87 1.28 -23.01
C ALA A 215 -0.77 2.57 -22.17
N ASN A 216 0.33 3.32 -22.31
CA ASN A 216 0.57 4.58 -21.61
C ASN A 216 0.18 5.82 -22.42
N ALA A 217 -0.39 5.68 -23.62
CA ALA A 217 -0.71 6.82 -24.47
C ALA A 217 -1.54 7.89 -23.70
N GLY A 218 -1.12 9.14 -23.79
CA GLY A 218 -1.69 10.27 -23.04
C GLY A 218 -1.11 10.48 -21.64
N LYS A 219 -0.23 9.61 -21.13
CA LYS A 219 0.48 9.85 -19.87
C LYS A 219 1.39 11.07 -19.98
N LEU A 220 1.33 11.95 -18.98
CA LEU A 220 2.13 13.17 -18.90
C LEU A 220 3.36 12.97 -18.01
N SER A 221 4.44 13.68 -18.35
CA SER A 221 5.56 13.95 -17.44
C SER A 221 6.17 15.32 -17.74
N PHE A 222 6.94 15.87 -16.81
CA PHE A 222 7.66 17.13 -17.00
C PHE A 222 9.16 16.87 -16.91
N VAL A 223 9.95 17.51 -17.78
CA VAL A 223 11.41 17.38 -17.79
C VAL A 223 12.07 18.75 -17.90
N SER A 224 13.28 18.86 -17.32
CA SER A 224 14.13 20.04 -17.37
C SER A 224 15.59 19.60 -17.56
N GLY A 225 16.47 20.53 -17.89
CA GLY A 225 17.88 20.26 -18.15
C GLY A 225 18.12 19.74 -19.57
N ARG A 226 19.09 18.85 -19.76
CA ARG A 226 19.43 18.25 -21.07
C ARG A 226 19.04 16.78 -21.10
N TYR A 227 18.40 16.34 -22.17
CA TYR A 227 17.82 14.99 -22.27
C TYR A 227 17.63 14.53 -23.71
N GLY A 228 17.43 13.22 -23.88
CA GLY A 228 16.92 12.60 -25.11
C GLY A 228 15.43 12.26 -24.99
N ILE A 229 14.74 12.13 -26.12
CA ILE A 229 13.33 11.71 -26.19
C ILE A 229 13.16 10.72 -27.34
N THR A 230 12.55 9.57 -27.10
CA THR A 230 12.25 8.59 -28.15
C THR A 230 11.01 8.95 -28.97
N ASP A 231 10.90 8.36 -30.15
CA ASP A 231 9.81 8.54 -31.12
C ASP A 231 8.40 8.19 -30.60
N ASN A 232 8.31 7.32 -29.60
CA ASN A 232 7.09 6.96 -28.89
C ASN A 232 6.64 7.98 -27.84
N THR A 233 7.28 9.15 -27.77
CA THR A 233 6.99 10.23 -26.82
C THR A 233 6.96 11.57 -27.56
N ILE A 234 5.93 12.37 -27.31
CA ILE A 234 5.79 13.72 -27.85
C ILE A 234 6.29 14.71 -26.81
N GLN A 235 7.18 15.62 -27.20
CA GLN A 235 7.45 16.82 -26.43
C GLN A 235 6.48 17.94 -26.80
N VAL A 236 6.07 18.70 -25.80
CA VAL A 236 5.33 19.94 -25.87
C VAL A 236 6.17 20.99 -25.16
N ARG A 237 6.75 21.92 -25.92
CA ARG A 237 7.53 23.05 -25.41
C ARG A 237 6.66 24.29 -25.42
N ILE A 238 6.52 24.94 -24.28
CA ILE A 238 5.70 26.15 -24.14
C ILE A 238 6.57 27.38 -24.42
N GLY A 239 6.04 28.32 -25.20
CA GLY A 239 6.69 29.60 -25.50
C GLY A 239 6.54 30.62 -24.38
N GLY A 240 7.20 31.78 -24.51
CA GLY A 240 7.18 32.83 -23.48
C GLY A 240 5.81 33.47 -23.21
N GLY A 241 4.79 33.20 -24.03
CA GLY A 241 3.44 33.73 -23.85
C GLY A 241 2.56 32.95 -22.85
N ALA A 242 3.03 31.83 -22.30
CA ALA A 242 2.27 31.03 -21.35
C ALA A 242 3.19 30.35 -20.32
N VAL A 243 2.63 30.00 -19.16
CA VAL A 243 3.38 29.31 -18.09
C VAL A 243 3.31 27.80 -18.30
N ALA A 244 4.46 27.15 -18.47
CA ALA A 244 4.53 25.70 -18.73
C ALA A 244 3.88 24.85 -17.63
N ALA A 245 4.06 25.23 -16.35
CA ALA A 245 3.42 24.55 -15.23
C ALA A 245 1.88 24.65 -15.30
N PHE A 246 1.32 25.81 -15.65
CA PHE A 246 -0.12 25.97 -15.86
C PHE A 246 -0.64 25.11 -17.00
N VAL A 247 0.05 25.13 -18.15
CA VAL A 247 -0.33 24.30 -19.31
C VAL A 247 -0.28 22.82 -18.97
N TYR A 248 0.73 22.38 -18.20
CA TYR A 248 0.80 21.00 -17.70
C TYR A 248 -0.46 20.64 -16.90
N ARG A 249 -0.94 21.51 -16.01
CA ARG A 249 -2.17 21.29 -15.22
C ARG A 249 -3.42 21.24 -16.07
N GLN A 250 -3.53 22.12 -17.07
CA GLN A 250 -4.61 22.07 -18.04
C GLN A 250 -4.64 20.72 -18.79
N LEU A 251 -3.48 20.22 -19.23
CA LEU A 251 -3.39 18.92 -19.91
C LEU A 251 -3.70 17.75 -18.97
N GLU A 252 -3.27 17.82 -17.71
CA GLU A 252 -3.59 16.84 -16.66
C GLU A 252 -5.11 16.77 -16.44
N ALA A 253 -5.79 17.92 -16.33
CA ALA A 253 -7.24 18.01 -16.19
C ALA A 253 -8.00 17.47 -17.43
N LYS A 254 -7.44 17.66 -18.63
CA LYS A 254 -8.02 17.10 -19.87
C LYS A 254 -7.96 15.57 -19.92
N ARG A 255 -7.20 14.88 -19.05
CA ARG A 255 -7.03 13.41 -19.04
C ARG A 255 -6.79 12.86 -20.45
N LEU A 256 -5.60 13.09 -20.98
CA LEU A 256 -5.30 12.89 -22.40
C LEU A 256 -5.54 11.47 -22.93
N ASN A 257 -5.55 10.48 -22.03
CA ASN A 257 -5.92 9.10 -22.33
C ASN A 257 -7.32 8.98 -22.97
N ARG A 258 -8.23 9.95 -22.78
CA ARG A 258 -9.55 9.96 -23.44
C ARG A 258 -9.51 10.28 -24.94
N PHE A 259 -8.42 10.86 -25.43
CA PHE A 259 -8.23 11.20 -26.84
C PHE A 259 -7.43 10.13 -27.61
N VAL A 260 -7.05 9.06 -26.90
CA VAL A 260 -6.32 7.94 -27.47
C VAL A 260 -7.25 7.10 -28.35
N PHE A 261 -6.77 6.69 -29.52
CA PHE A 261 -7.50 5.84 -30.45
C PHE A 261 -6.65 4.64 -30.89
N GLY A 262 -7.29 3.63 -31.50
CA GLY A 262 -6.65 2.39 -31.94
C GLY A 262 -6.67 1.30 -30.86
N SER A 263 -7.34 0.17 -31.15
CA SER A 263 -7.53 -0.93 -30.19
C SER A 263 -6.28 -1.80 -30.02
N GLY A 264 -5.58 -2.12 -31.12
CA GLY A 264 -4.35 -2.93 -31.08
C GLY A 264 -3.10 -2.14 -30.67
N GLN A 265 -3.03 -0.87 -31.07
CA GLN A 265 -1.94 0.03 -30.71
C GLN A 265 -2.52 1.42 -30.36
N PRO A 266 -2.85 1.65 -29.08
CA PRO A 266 -3.38 2.92 -28.63
C PRO A 266 -2.40 4.06 -28.94
N LEU A 267 -2.89 5.15 -29.51
CA LEU A 267 -2.11 6.27 -30.00
C LEU A 267 -2.77 7.61 -29.66
N ILE A 268 -1.96 8.61 -29.30
CA ILE A 268 -2.28 10.03 -29.37
C ILE A 268 -1.31 10.74 -30.32
N THR A 269 -1.79 11.68 -31.12
CA THR A 269 -0.99 12.37 -32.15
C THR A 269 -0.61 13.79 -31.74
N GLY A 270 0.50 14.29 -32.28
CA GLY A 270 0.88 15.70 -32.11
C GLY A 270 -0.17 16.66 -32.67
N SER A 271 -0.88 16.27 -33.75
CA SER A 271 -1.97 17.05 -34.33
C SER A 271 -3.14 17.22 -33.36
N GLN A 272 -3.57 16.12 -32.72
CA GLN A 272 -4.61 16.16 -31.68
C GLN A 272 -4.19 17.06 -30.52
N LEU A 273 -2.93 16.97 -30.08
CA LEU A 273 -2.43 17.83 -29.01
C LEU A 273 -2.46 19.31 -29.41
N LYS A 274 -1.98 19.66 -30.61
CA LYS A 274 -1.97 21.05 -31.11
C LYS A 274 -3.37 21.67 -31.14
N SER A 275 -4.40 20.88 -31.48
CA SER A 275 -5.78 21.36 -31.57
C SER A 275 -6.52 21.40 -30.23
N LEU A 276 -5.92 20.96 -29.11
CA LEU A 276 -6.61 20.95 -27.81
C LEU A 276 -6.94 22.38 -27.35
N PRO A 277 -8.23 22.73 -27.16
CA PRO A 277 -8.60 24.03 -26.63
C PRO A 277 -8.37 24.10 -25.13
N LEU A 278 -7.58 25.10 -24.71
CA LEU A 278 -7.24 25.38 -23.32
C LEU A 278 -7.68 26.80 -22.96
N ALA A 279 -8.10 26.99 -21.71
CA ALA A 279 -8.46 28.30 -21.18
C ALA A 279 -7.24 28.98 -20.56
N PHE A 280 -7.04 30.27 -20.83
CA PHE A 280 -5.89 31.03 -20.38
C PHE A 280 -6.33 32.30 -19.64
N PRO A 281 -6.00 32.43 -18.35
CA PRO A 281 -6.04 33.70 -17.62
C PRO A 281 -4.89 34.62 -18.01
N SER A 282 -4.78 35.75 -17.31
CA SER A 282 -3.59 36.61 -17.31
C SER A 282 -2.32 35.78 -17.03
N PHE A 283 -1.18 36.22 -17.54
CA PHE A 283 0.09 35.52 -17.36
C PHE A 283 0.46 35.39 -15.86
N GLU A 284 0.11 36.38 -15.06
CA GLU A 284 0.31 36.36 -13.61
C GLU A 284 -0.51 35.27 -12.93
N GLU A 285 -1.82 35.22 -13.18
CA GLU A 285 -2.69 34.18 -12.62
C GLU A 285 -2.28 32.77 -13.08
N GLN A 286 -1.80 32.60 -14.33
CA GLN A 286 -1.20 31.33 -14.78
C GLN A 286 0.00 30.92 -13.90
N ARG A 287 0.87 31.88 -13.57
CA ARG A 287 2.05 31.63 -12.72
C ARG A 287 1.62 31.22 -11.32
N GLU A 288 0.67 31.94 -10.73
CA GLU A 288 0.18 31.65 -9.37
C GLU A 288 -0.50 30.27 -9.31
N ILE A 289 -1.44 29.98 -10.21
CA ILE A 289 -2.09 28.66 -10.30
C ILE A 289 -1.07 27.53 -10.48
N GLY A 290 -0.11 27.73 -11.40
CA GLY A 290 0.95 26.76 -11.68
C GLY A 290 1.81 26.48 -10.45
N THR A 291 2.18 27.53 -9.72
CA THR A 291 3.02 27.48 -8.51
C THR A 291 2.26 26.78 -7.38
N THR A 292 1.04 27.22 -7.08
CA THR A 292 0.20 26.63 -6.03
C THR A 292 -0.02 25.13 -6.24
N LEU A 293 -0.36 24.71 -7.45
CA LEU A 293 -0.58 23.27 -7.73
C LEU A 293 0.73 22.46 -7.72
N ASN A 294 1.87 23.08 -8.05
CA ASN A 294 3.18 22.46 -7.94
C ASN A 294 3.62 22.28 -6.47
N ASP A 295 3.34 23.26 -5.61
CA ASP A 295 3.62 23.18 -4.17
C ASP A 295 2.84 22.03 -3.50
N VAL A 296 1.58 21.83 -3.92
CA VAL A 296 0.77 20.68 -3.45
C VAL A 296 1.38 19.35 -3.92
N ASP A 297 1.89 19.27 -5.14
CA ASP A 297 2.60 18.07 -5.61
C ASP A 297 3.91 17.84 -4.86
N ALA A 298 4.67 18.90 -4.56
CA ALA A 298 5.88 18.80 -3.74
C ALA A 298 5.56 18.30 -2.32
N LEU A 299 4.46 18.76 -1.72
CA LEU A 299 3.96 18.27 -0.44
C LEU A 299 3.59 16.78 -0.52
N LEU A 300 2.85 16.36 -1.55
CA LEU A 300 2.48 14.95 -1.75
C LEU A 300 3.74 14.07 -1.89
N ALA A 301 4.70 14.48 -2.70
CA ALA A 301 5.97 13.77 -2.85
C ALA A 301 6.79 13.74 -1.55
N GLY A 302 6.72 14.80 -0.73
CA GLY A 302 7.30 14.83 0.62
C GLY A 302 6.64 13.83 1.56
N LEU A 303 5.30 13.77 1.55
CA LEU A 303 4.53 12.82 2.36
C LEU A 303 4.81 11.37 1.96
N ASP A 304 4.85 11.06 0.66
CA ASP A 304 5.17 9.71 0.18
C ASP A 304 6.57 9.26 0.60
N ARG A 305 7.57 10.15 0.51
CA ARG A 305 8.93 9.88 1.00
C ARG A 305 8.96 9.66 2.51
N LEU A 306 8.25 10.49 3.28
CA LEU A 306 8.19 10.36 4.73
C LEU A 306 7.51 9.05 5.14
N ILE A 307 6.40 8.67 4.51
CA ILE A 307 5.71 7.41 4.75
C ILE A 307 6.64 6.23 4.46
N ALA A 308 7.36 6.25 3.34
CA ALA A 308 8.34 5.20 3.00
C ALA A 308 9.42 5.09 4.08
N LYS A 309 10.05 6.21 4.46
CA LYS A 309 11.08 6.26 5.52
C LYS A 309 10.55 5.74 6.86
N LYS A 310 9.32 6.10 7.24
CA LYS A 310 8.68 5.64 8.49
C LYS A 310 8.37 4.14 8.46
N ARG A 311 7.95 3.59 7.31
CA ARG A 311 7.75 2.14 7.14
C ARG A 311 9.07 1.37 7.28
N ASP A 312 10.14 1.87 6.68
CA ASP A 312 11.47 1.26 6.78
C ASP A 312 11.97 1.27 8.23
N LEU A 313 11.81 2.40 8.92
CA LEU A 313 12.16 2.53 10.35
C LEU A 313 11.33 1.58 11.23
N LYS A 314 10.01 1.47 10.99
CA LYS A 314 9.16 0.52 11.70
C LYS A 314 9.64 -0.91 11.48
N HIS A 315 9.91 -1.30 10.24
CA HIS A 315 10.39 -2.64 9.92
C HIS A 315 11.74 -2.93 10.58
N ALA A 316 12.67 -1.97 10.57
CA ALA A 316 13.94 -2.08 11.29
C ALA A 316 13.73 -2.22 12.81
N ALA A 317 12.82 -1.43 13.39
CA ALA A 317 12.47 -1.52 14.81
C ALA A 317 11.87 -2.89 15.15
N MET A 318 10.97 -3.44 14.33
CA MET A 318 10.44 -4.79 14.48
C MET A 318 11.57 -5.83 14.52
N GLN A 319 12.52 -5.76 13.58
CA GLN A 319 13.67 -6.66 13.56
C GLN A 319 14.54 -6.54 14.82
N GLN A 320 14.74 -5.35 15.35
CA GLN A 320 15.57 -5.13 16.54
C GLN A 320 14.86 -5.55 17.83
N LEU A 321 13.63 -5.08 18.02
CA LEU A 321 12.86 -5.22 19.24
C LEU A 321 12.27 -6.63 19.37
N LEU A 322 11.66 -7.19 18.32
CA LEU A 322 10.98 -8.50 18.41
C LEU A 322 11.93 -9.70 18.47
N THR A 323 13.22 -9.49 18.16
CA THR A 323 14.26 -10.51 18.28
C THR A 323 15.19 -10.30 19.48
N GLY A 324 14.98 -9.23 20.25
CA GLY A 324 15.80 -8.89 21.42
C GLY A 324 17.24 -8.49 21.08
N ARG A 325 17.55 -8.19 19.80
CA ARG A 325 18.87 -7.64 19.38
C ARG A 325 19.13 -6.29 20.04
N THR A 326 18.07 -5.49 20.19
CA THR A 326 18.06 -4.27 20.99
C THR A 326 16.93 -4.36 22.00
N ARG A 327 17.18 -3.89 23.22
CA ARG A 327 16.20 -3.84 24.31
C ARG A 327 15.78 -2.40 24.54
N LEU A 328 14.53 -2.18 24.93
CA LEU A 328 14.10 -0.86 25.40
C LEU A 328 14.82 -0.53 26.72
N PRO A 329 15.12 0.76 27.01
CA PRO A 329 15.77 1.14 28.26
C PRO A 329 15.03 0.62 29.49
N GLY A 330 15.77 0.10 30.47
CA GLY A 330 15.20 -0.44 31.71
C GLY A 330 14.82 -1.93 31.66
N PHE A 331 14.97 -2.59 30.51
CA PHE A 331 14.72 -4.03 30.39
C PHE A 331 16.01 -4.83 30.21
N GLU A 332 16.16 -5.89 31.00
CA GLU A 332 17.33 -6.76 31.01
C GLU A 332 16.91 -8.24 31.10
N GLY A 333 17.89 -9.14 31.26
CA GLY A 333 17.64 -10.57 31.45
C GLY A 333 17.38 -11.35 30.16
N LYS A 334 17.29 -12.68 30.31
CA LYS A 334 17.10 -13.62 29.19
C LYS A 334 15.63 -13.80 28.87
N TRP A 335 15.31 -13.79 27.58
CA TRP A 335 13.98 -14.15 27.10
C TRP A 335 13.76 -15.65 27.19
N LYS A 336 12.57 -16.06 27.61
CA LYS A 336 12.15 -17.46 27.57
C LYS A 336 11.64 -17.76 26.17
N ILE A 337 11.85 -18.97 25.67
CA ILE A 337 11.25 -19.40 24.41
C ILE A 337 10.21 -20.48 24.77
N LYS A 338 8.95 -20.25 24.39
CA LYS A 338 7.85 -21.20 24.57
C LYS A 338 7.13 -21.38 23.24
N ARG A 339 6.47 -22.52 23.03
CA ARG A 339 5.63 -22.71 21.83
C ARG A 339 4.23 -22.18 22.10
N ILE A 340 3.53 -21.72 21.05
CA ILE A 340 2.17 -21.18 21.18
C ILE A 340 1.23 -22.16 21.88
N GLY A 341 1.29 -23.45 21.53
CA GLY A 341 0.44 -24.48 22.13
C GLY A 341 0.74 -24.80 23.59
N ASP A 342 1.89 -24.36 24.12
CA ASP A 342 2.22 -24.46 25.54
C ASP A 342 1.69 -23.24 26.35
N LEU A 343 1.17 -22.20 25.67
CA LEU A 343 0.75 -20.92 26.26
C LEU A 343 -0.76 -20.71 26.27
N THR A 344 -1.44 -21.21 25.23
CA THR A 344 -2.86 -20.97 24.99
C THR A 344 -3.42 -21.95 23.96
N ASP A 345 -4.74 -22.03 23.90
CA ASP A 345 -5.43 -22.80 22.88
C ASP A 345 -5.47 -22.08 21.53
N CYS A 346 -5.68 -22.86 20.48
CA CYS A 346 -5.95 -22.36 19.14
C CYS A 346 -7.13 -23.11 18.54
N THR A 347 -7.97 -22.39 17.79
CA THR A 347 -9.07 -22.99 17.03
C THR A 347 -9.06 -22.52 15.59
N ALA A 348 -9.49 -23.37 14.67
CA ALA A 348 -9.93 -22.94 13.36
C ALA A 348 -11.41 -22.56 13.42
N GLY A 349 -11.84 -21.69 12.51
CA GLY A 349 -13.24 -21.34 12.34
C GLY A 349 -14.05 -22.38 11.58
N GLY A 350 -15.23 -21.99 11.13
CA GLY A 350 -16.14 -22.83 10.36
C GLY A 350 -17.05 -22.01 9.45
N THR A 351 -17.50 -22.64 8.37
CA THR A 351 -18.44 -22.04 7.42
C THR A 351 -19.77 -22.77 7.54
N PRO A 352 -20.86 -22.08 7.93
CA PRO A 352 -22.21 -22.65 7.79
C PRO A 352 -22.48 -23.05 6.34
N SER A 353 -23.38 -24.02 6.12
CA SER A 353 -23.73 -24.41 4.76
C SER A 353 -24.23 -23.20 3.96
N THR A 354 -23.60 -22.89 2.83
CA THR A 354 -24.00 -21.78 1.96
C THR A 354 -25.31 -22.07 1.22
N GLY A 355 -25.72 -23.33 1.16
CA GLY A 355 -26.99 -23.75 0.57
C GLY A 355 -28.21 -23.58 1.48
N VAL A 356 -28.02 -23.15 2.74
CA VAL A 356 -29.08 -22.91 3.71
C VAL A 356 -29.11 -21.42 4.02
N SER A 357 -30.02 -20.68 3.38
CA SER A 357 -30.07 -19.22 3.47
C SER A 357 -30.37 -18.72 4.88
N GLU A 358 -31.08 -19.51 5.69
CA GLU A 358 -31.41 -19.21 7.08
C GLU A 358 -30.18 -19.10 8.00
N TYR A 359 -29.02 -19.60 7.57
CA TYR A 359 -27.77 -19.49 8.32
C TYR A 359 -27.07 -18.14 8.16
N TRP A 360 -27.49 -17.32 7.20
CA TRP A 360 -26.80 -16.09 6.78
C TRP A 360 -27.62 -14.83 7.03
N GLY A 361 -26.96 -13.67 7.07
CA GLY A 361 -27.65 -12.37 7.19
C GLY A 361 -28.16 -12.03 8.60
N GLY A 362 -27.65 -12.70 9.63
CA GLY A 362 -27.95 -12.39 11.04
C GLY A 362 -27.13 -11.22 11.61
N SER A 363 -27.00 -11.20 12.93
CA SER A 363 -26.24 -10.17 13.66
C SER A 363 -24.81 -10.59 14.03
N ILE A 364 -24.48 -11.88 13.93
CA ILE A 364 -23.18 -12.41 14.37
C ILE A 364 -22.15 -12.14 13.27
N ARG A 365 -21.08 -11.41 13.63
CA ARG A 365 -19.96 -11.13 12.74
C ARG A 365 -19.29 -12.42 12.30
N TRP A 366 -19.12 -12.61 11.01
CA TRP A 366 -18.44 -13.77 10.44
C TRP A 366 -17.38 -13.33 9.44
N MET A 367 -16.12 -13.46 9.84
CA MET A 367 -14.95 -13.02 9.09
C MET A 367 -14.55 -14.07 8.05
N ASN A 368 -14.48 -13.64 6.79
CA ASN A 368 -13.85 -14.43 5.75
C ASN A 368 -12.32 -14.26 5.80
N SER A 369 -11.56 -15.33 5.50
CA SER A 369 -10.12 -15.27 5.23
C SER A 369 -9.67 -14.17 4.28
N GLY A 370 -10.54 -13.73 3.34
CA GLY A 370 -10.26 -12.58 2.48
C GLY A 370 -10.02 -11.29 3.24
N GLU A 371 -10.64 -11.09 4.40
CA GLU A 371 -10.59 -9.88 5.22
C GLU A 371 -9.40 -9.85 6.19
N ILE A 372 -8.53 -10.88 6.18
CA ILE A 372 -7.36 -10.92 7.07
C ILE A 372 -6.34 -9.80 6.78
N HIS A 373 -6.41 -9.19 5.61
CA HIS A 373 -5.60 -8.03 5.23
C HIS A 373 -5.95 -6.77 6.04
N LEU A 374 -7.09 -6.72 6.74
CA LEU A 374 -7.49 -5.60 7.58
C LEU A 374 -6.57 -5.40 8.80
N LYS A 375 -5.75 -6.42 9.15
CA LYS A 375 -4.78 -6.42 10.26
C LYS A 375 -5.37 -6.24 11.66
N ARG A 376 -6.06 -5.14 11.95
CA ARG A 376 -6.78 -4.88 13.20
C ARG A 376 -8.28 -4.85 12.91
N VAL A 377 -8.95 -5.98 13.13
CA VAL A 377 -10.32 -6.22 12.67
C VAL A 377 -11.31 -5.66 13.70
N GLN A 378 -11.92 -4.52 13.38
CA GLN A 378 -12.99 -3.90 14.18
C GLN A 378 -14.39 -4.21 13.62
N GLU A 379 -14.48 -4.53 12.33
CA GLU A 379 -15.72 -4.87 11.64
C GLU A 379 -15.41 -5.78 10.45
N VAL A 380 -16.40 -6.56 10.03
CA VAL A 380 -16.35 -7.47 8.88
C VAL A 380 -17.64 -7.38 8.09
N GLU A 381 -17.62 -7.77 6.82
CA GLU A 381 -18.82 -7.75 5.98
C GLU A 381 -19.77 -8.91 6.31
N GLY A 382 -19.21 -10.10 6.54
CA GLY A 382 -19.99 -11.33 6.70
C GLY A 382 -20.84 -11.38 7.95
N ARG A 383 -22.04 -11.96 7.83
CA ARG A 383 -23.00 -12.14 8.92
C ARG A 383 -23.62 -13.53 8.89
N ILE A 384 -23.69 -14.17 10.05
CA ILE A 384 -24.41 -15.44 10.25
C ILE A 384 -25.48 -15.29 11.33
N THR A 385 -26.46 -16.18 11.31
CA THR A 385 -27.50 -16.29 12.35
C THR A 385 -27.05 -17.21 13.47
N GLU A 386 -27.78 -17.20 14.59
CA GLU A 386 -27.58 -18.16 15.68
C GLU A 386 -27.75 -19.62 15.20
N ALA A 387 -28.69 -19.85 14.28
CA ALA A 387 -28.88 -21.16 13.65
C ALA A 387 -27.64 -21.56 12.83
N GLY A 388 -27.05 -20.61 12.08
CA GLY A 388 -25.81 -20.83 11.34
C GLY A 388 -24.61 -21.13 12.24
N LEU A 389 -24.50 -20.45 13.38
CA LEU A 389 -23.47 -20.72 14.39
C LEU A 389 -23.61 -22.13 14.97
N HIS A 390 -24.78 -22.49 15.48
CA HIS A 390 -25.04 -23.80 16.10
C HIS A 390 -25.01 -24.98 15.14
N SER A 391 -25.30 -24.75 13.85
CA SER A 391 -25.35 -25.80 12.82
C SER A 391 -24.04 -25.93 12.03
N SER A 392 -22.94 -25.35 12.53
CA SER A 392 -21.64 -25.40 11.88
C SER A 392 -20.50 -25.56 12.89
N SER A 393 -19.27 -25.67 12.39
CA SER A 393 -18.07 -25.65 13.23
C SER A 393 -17.57 -24.23 13.54
N ALA A 394 -18.34 -23.20 13.17
CA ALA A 394 -18.01 -21.82 13.51
C ALA A 394 -18.00 -21.67 15.03
N LYS A 395 -17.10 -20.82 15.53
CA LYS A 395 -17.00 -20.53 16.96
C LYS A 395 -16.88 -19.04 17.13
N LEU A 396 -17.63 -18.55 18.11
CA LEU A 396 -17.51 -17.18 18.56
C LEU A 396 -16.20 -17.05 19.33
N ILE A 397 -15.30 -16.19 18.84
CA ILE A 397 -14.01 -15.92 19.47
C ILE A 397 -14.03 -14.56 20.15
N PRO A 398 -13.47 -14.43 21.37
CA PRO A 398 -13.41 -13.17 22.08
C PRO A 398 -12.49 -12.19 21.36
N PRO A 399 -12.55 -10.89 21.67
CA PRO A 399 -11.55 -9.93 21.20
C PRO A 399 -10.14 -10.31 21.65
N LYS A 400 -9.13 -9.75 20.97
CA LYS A 400 -7.69 -9.95 21.22
C LYS A 400 -7.17 -11.37 20.93
N CYS A 401 -7.87 -12.14 20.10
CA CYS A 401 -7.25 -13.31 19.47
C CYS A 401 -6.30 -12.86 18.36
N VAL A 402 -5.14 -13.50 18.25
CA VAL A 402 -4.24 -13.33 17.11
C VAL A 402 -4.67 -14.31 16.02
N LEU A 403 -5.00 -13.78 14.85
CA LEU A 403 -5.55 -14.51 13.72
C LEU A 403 -4.45 -14.80 12.70
N VAL A 404 -4.42 -16.00 12.13
CA VAL A 404 -3.46 -16.40 11.10
C VAL A 404 -4.18 -17.08 9.93
N GLY A 405 -3.90 -16.61 8.72
CA GLY A 405 -4.46 -17.18 7.49
C GLY A 405 -3.85 -18.54 7.20
N LEU A 406 -4.65 -19.60 7.26
CA LEU A 406 -4.21 -20.99 7.08
C LEU A 406 -4.06 -21.36 5.61
N ALA A 407 -4.96 -20.85 4.78
CA ALA A 407 -5.05 -21.13 3.35
C ALA A 407 -5.50 -19.89 2.58
N GLY A 408 -5.25 -19.88 1.27
CA GLY A 408 -5.63 -18.79 0.36
C GLY A 408 -4.57 -18.55 -0.71
N GLN A 409 -5.01 -18.10 -1.89
CA GLN A 409 -4.10 -17.67 -2.96
C GLN A 409 -3.50 -16.29 -2.65
N GLY A 410 -2.36 -15.95 -3.25
CA GLY A 410 -1.71 -14.65 -3.07
C GLY A 410 -1.02 -14.47 -1.71
N ARG A 411 -1.42 -13.43 -0.96
CA ARG A 411 -0.85 -13.03 0.34
C ARG A 411 -1.65 -13.50 1.56
N THR A 412 -2.87 -14.04 1.39
CA THR A 412 -3.74 -14.40 2.51
C THR A 412 -3.10 -15.42 3.46
N ARG A 413 -2.47 -16.46 2.91
CA ARG A 413 -1.80 -17.49 3.70
C ARG A 413 -0.58 -16.93 4.44
N GLY A 414 -0.52 -17.16 5.74
CA GLY A 414 0.52 -16.63 6.64
C GLY A 414 0.29 -15.19 7.07
N THR A 415 -0.68 -14.47 6.49
CA THR A 415 -1.02 -13.12 6.96
C THR A 415 -1.59 -13.20 8.37
N VAL A 416 -1.13 -12.29 9.21
CA VAL A 416 -1.55 -12.17 10.61
C VAL A 416 -2.48 -10.97 10.75
N ALA A 417 -3.51 -11.14 11.57
CA ALA A 417 -4.43 -10.10 12.01
C ALA A 417 -4.74 -10.26 13.50
N MET A 418 -5.53 -9.36 14.06
CA MET A 418 -6.06 -9.44 15.42
C MET A 418 -7.49 -8.91 15.40
N ASN A 419 -8.43 -9.64 15.99
CA ASN A 419 -9.78 -9.11 16.18
C ASN A 419 -9.85 -8.22 17.41
N LEU A 420 -10.49 -7.06 17.26
CA LEU A 420 -10.76 -6.10 18.33
C LEU A 420 -12.20 -6.19 18.83
N VAL A 421 -13.04 -6.93 18.11
CA VAL A 421 -14.42 -7.25 18.46
C VAL A 421 -14.61 -8.75 18.47
N GLU A 422 -15.65 -9.20 19.15
CA GLU A 422 -16.11 -10.58 19.08
C GLU A 422 -16.62 -10.91 17.67
N LEU A 423 -16.20 -12.05 17.12
CA LEU A 423 -16.60 -12.52 15.79
C LEU A 423 -16.43 -14.03 15.66
N CYS A 424 -16.99 -14.61 14.59
CA CYS A 424 -16.66 -15.95 14.11
C CYS A 424 -15.73 -15.85 12.90
N THR A 425 -14.97 -16.90 12.61
CA THR A 425 -14.14 -16.97 11.40
C THR A 425 -14.50 -18.17 10.53
N ASN A 426 -14.10 -18.16 9.26
CA ASN A 426 -14.16 -19.34 8.40
C ASN A 426 -13.05 -20.38 8.73
N GLN A 427 -13.10 -21.56 8.11
CA GLN A 427 -12.12 -22.65 8.35
C GLN A 427 -10.68 -22.32 7.88
N SER A 428 -10.48 -21.22 7.15
CA SER A 428 -9.19 -20.82 6.60
C SER A 428 -8.46 -19.80 7.49
N ILE A 429 -8.99 -19.52 8.69
CA ILE A 429 -8.33 -18.70 9.71
C ILE A 429 -8.18 -19.52 10.99
N ALA A 430 -6.97 -19.51 11.56
CA ALA A 430 -6.73 -19.93 12.94
C ALA A 430 -6.81 -18.72 13.87
N ALA A 431 -7.47 -18.88 15.00
CA ALA A 431 -7.48 -17.94 16.11
C ALA A 431 -6.64 -18.52 17.25
N ILE A 432 -5.67 -17.74 17.72
CA ILE A 432 -4.87 -17.99 18.92
C ILE A 432 -5.50 -17.17 20.05
N PHE A 433 -5.99 -17.84 21.09
CA PHE A 433 -6.73 -17.16 22.16
C PHE A 433 -5.82 -16.29 23.04
N PRO A 434 -6.32 -15.15 23.57
CA PRO A 434 -5.57 -14.36 24.53
C PRO A 434 -5.24 -15.19 25.79
N SER A 435 -4.14 -14.86 26.45
CA SER A 435 -3.67 -15.55 27.66
C SER A 435 -3.04 -14.54 28.62
N PHE A 436 -2.94 -14.89 29.90
CA PHE A 436 -2.20 -14.10 30.88
C PHE A 436 -0.67 -14.30 30.76
N GLU A 437 -0.22 -15.31 30.00
CA GLU A 437 1.19 -15.64 29.82
C GLU A 437 1.90 -14.72 28.80
N PHE A 438 1.16 -13.97 27.98
CA PHE A 438 1.70 -13.06 26.98
C PHE A 438 0.75 -11.88 26.67
N VAL A 439 1.28 -10.83 26.06
CA VAL A 439 0.48 -9.70 25.56
C VAL A 439 0.05 -9.96 24.11
N SER A 440 -1.26 -10.00 23.82
CA SER A 440 -1.76 -10.29 22.47
C SER A 440 -1.23 -9.35 21.39
N ASP A 441 -1.11 -8.05 21.66
CA ASP A 441 -0.53 -7.09 20.72
C ASP A 441 0.96 -7.39 20.43
N TYR A 442 1.72 -7.86 21.42
CA TYR A 442 3.11 -8.33 21.20
C TYR A 442 3.15 -9.57 20.31
N LEU A 443 2.29 -10.56 20.59
CA LEU A 443 2.21 -11.78 19.77
C LEU A 443 1.82 -11.47 18.33
N TYR A 444 0.87 -10.55 18.13
CA TYR A 444 0.49 -10.05 16.81
C TYR A 444 1.69 -9.47 16.07
N TYR A 445 2.44 -8.54 16.67
CA TYR A 445 3.62 -7.95 16.02
C TYR A 445 4.72 -9.00 15.76
N ASN A 446 4.94 -9.93 16.69
CA ASN A 446 5.92 -11.01 16.52
C ASN A 446 5.60 -11.86 15.30
N LEU A 447 4.35 -12.29 15.15
CA LEU A 447 3.93 -13.13 14.03
C LEU A 447 3.82 -12.34 12.73
N ASP A 448 3.36 -11.08 12.76
CA ASP A 448 3.27 -10.23 11.58
C ASP A 448 4.66 -9.97 10.96
N PHE A 449 5.67 -9.74 11.81
CA PHE A 449 7.06 -9.64 11.39
C PHE A 449 7.58 -10.91 10.69
N ARG A 450 7.04 -12.08 11.06
CA ARG A 450 7.47 -13.40 10.59
C ARG A 450 6.64 -13.91 9.42
N TYR A 451 5.96 -13.02 8.69
CA TYR A 451 5.10 -13.40 7.57
C TYR A 451 5.77 -14.35 6.56
N GLU A 452 7.01 -14.08 6.17
CA GLU A 452 7.74 -14.93 5.20
C GLU A 452 7.98 -16.33 5.75
N GLU A 453 8.44 -16.44 7.00
CA GLU A 453 8.62 -17.70 7.71
C GLU A 453 7.31 -18.50 7.78
N LEU A 454 6.21 -17.85 8.20
CA LEU A 454 4.88 -18.47 8.25
C LEU A 454 4.43 -18.98 6.87
N ARG A 455 4.73 -18.21 5.82
CA ARG A 455 4.37 -18.58 4.46
C ARG A 455 5.19 -19.75 3.93
N GLU A 456 6.46 -19.85 4.32
CA GLU A 456 7.38 -20.92 3.93
C GLU A 456 7.10 -22.24 4.66
N MET A 457 6.75 -22.19 5.96
CA MET A 457 6.34 -23.36 6.75
C MET A 457 5.18 -24.15 6.12
N SER A 458 4.43 -23.51 5.23
CA SER A 458 3.31 -24.11 4.50
C SER A 458 3.73 -24.94 3.27
N THR A 459 5.00 -24.99 2.87
CA THR A 459 5.42 -25.54 1.57
C THR A 459 5.71 -27.06 1.53
N GLY A 460 5.24 -27.84 2.53
CA GLY A 460 5.39 -29.30 2.58
C GLY A 460 5.09 -30.00 1.24
N GLY A 461 6.00 -30.91 0.84
CA GLY A 461 6.24 -31.43 -0.52
C GLY A 461 5.12 -32.18 -1.25
N GLY A 462 3.95 -31.58 -1.42
CA GLY A 462 2.86 -32.17 -2.19
C GLY A 462 1.68 -31.24 -2.44
N GLY A 463 1.90 -30.07 -3.06
CA GLY A 463 0.87 -29.25 -3.76
C GLY A 463 -0.36 -28.75 -2.97
N ARG A 464 -0.59 -29.22 -1.74
CA ARG A 464 -1.71 -28.94 -0.83
C ARG A 464 -1.22 -28.55 0.58
N GLY A 465 0.04 -28.16 0.72
CA GLY A 465 0.60 -27.71 2.00
C GLY A 465 -0.04 -26.38 2.41
N GLY A 466 -0.84 -26.41 3.47
CA GLY A 466 -1.39 -25.24 4.16
C GLY A 466 -0.81 -25.15 5.56
N LEU A 467 -0.81 -23.95 6.16
CA LEU A 467 -0.64 -23.85 7.61
C LEU A 467 -1.79 -24.58 8.28
N ASN A 468 -1.52 -25.25 9.41
CA ASN A 468 -2.54 -25.92 10.20
C ASN A 468 -2.30 -25.66 11.69
N LEU A 469 -3.26 -26.02 12.54
CA LEU A 469 -3.17 -25.75 13.98
C LEU A 469 -1.98 -26.43 14.64
N THR A 470 -1.55 -27.60 14.17
CA THR A 470 -0.35 -28.29 14.70
C THR A 470 0.91 -27.47 14.44
N ILE A 471 1.05 -26.93 13.22
CA ILE A 471 2.17 -26.05 12.87
C ILE A 471 2.11 -24.76 13.70
N ILE A 472 0.95 -24.11 13.77
CA ILE A 472 0.79 -22.87 14.54
C ILE A 472 1.14 -23.09 16.02
N LYS A 473 0.62 -24.16 16.64
CA LYS A 473 0.91 -24.50 18.04
C LYS A 473 2.40 -24.78 18.29
N ALA A 474 3.15 -25.24 17.28
CA ALA A 474 4.57 -25.54 17.40
C ALA A 474 5.50 -24.33 17.24
N ILE A 475 4.99 -23.17 16.79
CA ILE A 475 5.80 -21.98 16.56
C ILE A 475 6.48 -21.54 17.87
N PRO A 476 7.82 -21.45 17.92
CA PRO A 476 8.53 -20.90 19.07
C PRO A 476 8.37 -19.39 19.11
N ILE A 477 8.02 -18.86 20.28
CA ILE A 477 7.87 -17.43 20.54
C ILE A 477 8.87 -17.02 21.61
N PRO A 478 9.74 -16.02 21.32
CA PRO A 478 10.51 -15.37 22.37
C PRO A 478 9.58 -14.54 23.26
N LEU A 479 9.70 -14.72 24.57
CA LEU A 479 8.87 -14.07 25.57
C LEU A 479 9.76 -13.32 26.56
N PRO A 480 9.89 -11.99 26.40
CA PRO A 480 10.33 -11.11 27.47
C PRO A 480 9.32 -11.05 28.64
N SER A 481 9.61 -10.24 29.66
CA SER A 481 8.61 -9.94 30.70
C SER A 481 7.35 -9.32 30.07
N LEU A 482 6.18 -9.48 30.71
CA LEU A 482 4.93 -8.89 30.21
C LEU A 482 5.02 -7.36 30.08
N GLU A 483 5.76 -6.72 30.99
CA GLU A 483 6.03 -5.27 30.94
C GLU A 483 6.78 -4.87 29.67
N GLU A 484 7.82 -5.62 29.31
CA GLU A 484 8.57 -5.37 28.09
C GLU A 484 7.78 -5.72 26.83
N GLN A 485 7.01 -6.82 26.84
CA GLN A 485 6.11 -7.15 25.75
C GLN A 485 5.13 -6.01 25.48
N THR A 486 4.56 -5.44 26.54
CA THR A 486 3.67 -4.26 26.48
C THR A 486 4.42 -3.06 25.91
N ALA A 487 5.60 -2.75 26.41
CA ALA A 487 6.39 -1.61 25.95
C ALA A 487 6.78 -1.72 24.47
N ILE A 488 7.19 -2.91 24.00
CA ILE A 488 7.49 -3.17 22.59
C ILE A 488 6.22 -3.01 21.74
N ALA A 489 5.11 -3.62 22.16
CA ALA A 489 3.85 -3.55 21.43
C ALA A 489 3.32 -2.11 21.32
N SER A 490 3.42 -1.32 22.39
CA SER A 490 3.08 0.10 22.39
C SER A 490 3.96 0.89 21.43
N ALA A 491 5.28 0.70 21.47
CA ALA A 491 6.20 1.40 20.56
C ALA A 491 5.90 1.12 19.07
N LEU A 492 5.53 -0.12 18.74
CA LEU A 492 5.18 -0.51 17.37
C LEU A 492 3.78 -0.04 16.97
N SER A 493 2.84 0.01 17.92
CA SER A 493 1.50 0.57 17.70
C SER A 493 1.56 2.07 17.45
N ASP A 494 2.36 2.81 18.22
CA ASP A 494 2.55 4.25 18.02
C ASP A 494 3.09 4.55 16.61
N ALA A 495 4.00 3.70 16.10
CA ALA A 495 4.51 3.82 14.73
C ALA A 495 3.43 3.52 13.66
N ASP A 496 2.54 2.57 13.92
CA ASP A 496 1.39 2.28 13.04
C ASP A 496 0.37 3.43 13.02
N ASP A 497 0.09 4.04 14.17
CA ASP A 497 -0.83 5.17 14.28
C ASP A 497 -0.25 6.41 13.58
N GLU A 498 1.06 6.65 13.69
CA GLU A 498 1.74 7.70 12.95
C GLU A 498 1.66 7.47 11.43
N LEU A 499 1.93 6.25 10.96
CA LEU A 499 1.82 5.89 9.54
C LEU A 499 0.41 6.08 9.01
N THR A 500 -0.60 5.62 9.76
CA THR A 500 -2.02 5.79 9.41
C THR A 500 -2.37 7.26 9.30
N THR A 501 -1.91 8.09 10.24
CA THR A 501 -2.12 9.55 10.21
C THR A 501 -1.48 10.21 8.99
N LEU A 502 -0.26 9.81 8.64
CA LEU A 502 0.43 10.34 7.46
C LEU A 502 -0.25 9.92 6.16
N GLU A 503 -0.71 8.68 6.05
CA GLU A 503 -1.43 8.17 4.89
C GLU A 503 -2.78 8.90 4.71
N MET A 504 -3.54 9.08 5.79
CA MET A 504 -4.77 9.89 5.77
C MET A 504 -4.49 11.33 5.34
N ARG A 505 -3.41 11.95 5.86
CA ARG A 505 -3.01 13.31 5.45
C ARG A 505 -2.69 13.36 3.96
N ARG A 506 -1.91 12.42 3.43
CA ARG A 506 -1.59 12.32 2.01
C ARG A 506 -2.85 12.18 1.16
N ASP A 507 -3.76 11.31 1.55
CA ASP A 507 -4.97 11.04 0.76
C ASP A 507 -5.93 12.22 0.78
N LYS A 508 -6.05 12.92 1.92
CA LYS A 508 -6.76 14.20 2.02
C LYS A 508 -6.12 15.28 1.15
N THR A 509 -4.78 15.42 1.17
CA THR A 509 -4.07 16.37 0.30
C THR A 509 -4.28 16.04 -1.18
N ARG A 510 -4.32 14.75 -1.55
CA ARG A 510 -4.58 14.33 -2.94
C ARG A 510 -6.01 14.69 -3.38
N ALA A 511 -7.00 14.47 -2.52
CA ALA A 511 -8.38 14.88 -2.78
C ALA A 511 -8.50 16.41 -2.89
N LEU A 512 -7.82 17.15 -2.01
CA LEU A 512 -7.75 18.61 -2.07
C LEU A 512 -7.11 19.09 -3.38
N LYS A 513 -6.00 18.50 -3.84
CA LYS A 513 -5.40 18.81 -5.15
C LYS A 513 -6.42 18.67 -6.26
N GLN A 514 -7.19 17.59 -6.28
CA GLN A 514 -8.20 17.36 -7.32
C GLN A 514 -9.29 18.44 -7.31
N ALA A 515 -9.76 18.84 -6.12
CA ALA A 515 -10.71 19.94 -5.97
C ALA A 515 -10.10 21.27 -6.42
N MET A 516 -8.88 21.60 -5.98
CA MET A 516 -8.16 22.81 -6.38
C MET A 516 -7.97 22.89 -7.89
N MET A 517 -7.58 21.80 -8.54
CA MET A 517 -7.47 21.75 -10.00
C MET A 517 -8.81 22.06 -10.67
N HIS A 518 -9.93 21.59 -10.12
CA HIS A 518 -11.24 21.88 -10.68
C HIS A 518 -11.58 23.38 -10.56
N GLU A 519 -11.42 23.95 -9.36
CA GLU A 519 -11.80 25.33 -9.10
C GLU A 519 -10.86 26.35 -9.79
N LEU A 520 -9.54 26.12 -9.72
CA LEU A 520 -8.54 27.03 -10.26
C LEU A 520 -8.46 26.99 -11.79
N LEU A 521 -8.51 25.80 -12.41
CA LEU A 521 -8.36 25.69 -13.88
C LEU A 521 -9.66 26.04 -14.64
N THR A 522 -10.77 26.24 -13.91
CA THR A 522 -12.02 26.75 -14.47
C THR A 522 -12.29 28.20 -14.09
N GLY A 523 -11.41 28.82 -13.30
CA GLY A 523 -11.54 30.21 -12.86
C GLY A 523 -12.70 30.47 -11.90
N ARG A 524 -13.25 29.44 -11.25
CA ARG A 524 -14.25 29.58 -10.18
C ARG A 524 -13.66 30.18 -8.92
N ILE A 525 -12.39 29.87 -8.68
CA ILE A 525 -11.54 30.56 -7.72
C ILE A 525 -10.41 31.20 -8.52
N ARG A 526 -10.17 32.50 -8.28
CA ARG A 526 -9.12 33.30 -8.93
C ARG A 526 -7.92 33.44 -8.01
N LEU A 527 -6.73 33.47 -8.60
CA LEU A 527 -5.48 33.82 -7.92
C LEU A 527 -4.85 34.98 -8.70
N ILE A 528 -5.14 36.21 -8.25
CA ILE A 528 -4.77 37.45 -8.94
C ILE A 528 -3.85 38.34 -8.11
#